data_AF-A0A3D0NG16-F1
#
_entry.id   AF-A0A3D0NG16-F1
#
_cell.length_a   1.000
_cell.length_b   1.000
_cell.length_c   1.000
_cell.angle_alpha   90.00
_cell.angle_beta   90.00
_cell.angle_gamma   90.00
#
_symmetry.space_group_name_H-M   'P 1'
#
loop_
_entity.id
_entity.type
_entity.pdbx_description
1 polymer ?
#
loop_
_entity_poly.entity_id
_entity_poly.type
_entity_poly.pdbx_seq_one_letter_code
_entity_poly.pdbx_strand_id
1 'polypeptide(L)' 'MQQSHAAEKNIIFFITDDESPTLGCYGDPVAVTPAIDALAADGTLFTHAFATTA' A
#
# COMPACT_ATOMS: atom_id res chain seq x y z
N MET A 1 -18.58 27.68 15.75
CA MET A 1 -18.34 26.74 14.65
C MET A 1 -16.90 26.94 14.20
N GLN A 2 -15.98 26.09 14.65
CA GLN A 2 -14.55 26.21 14.33
C GLN A 2 -14.31 25.49 13.01
N GLN A 3 -13.96 26.21 11.94
CA GLN A 3 -13.49 25.59 10.69
C GLN A 3 -12.05 25.14 10.89
N SER A 4 -11.80 23.83 10.85
CA SER A 4 -10.46 23.28 10.75
C SER A 4 -9.91 23.54 9.35
N HIS A 5 -8.82 24.30 9.24
CA HIS A 5 -8.02 24.39 8.02
C HIS A 5 -7.30 23.04 7.83
N ALA A 6 -7.99 22.06 7.26
CA ALA A 6 -7.39 20.79 6.87
C ALA A 6 -6.79 20.92 5.46
N ALA A 7 -5.68 20.22 5.20
CA ALA A 7 -5.18 20.06 3.84
C ALA A 7 -6.27 19.44 2.95
N GLU A 8 -6.26 19.73 1.65
CA GLU A 8 -7.29 19.24 0.72
C GLU A 8 -7.40 17.71 0.68
N LYS A 9 -6.34 16.99 1.08
CA LYS A 9 -6.30 15.53 1.16
C LYS A 9 -5.64 15.06 2.45
N ASN A 10 -6.13 13.93 2.94
CA ASN A 10 -5.50 13.18 4.03
C ASN A 10 -4.47 12.19 3.46
N ILE A 11 -3.42 11.92 4.22
CA ILE A 11 -2.42 10.91 3.90
C ILE A 11 -2.49 9.83 4.99
N ILE A 12 -2.65 8.58 4.58
CA ILE A 12 -2.56 7.42 5.46
C ILE A 12 -1.37 6.61 4.96
N PHE A 13 -0.42 6.35 5.85
CA PHE A 13 0.78 5.58 5.53
C PHE A 13 0.77 4.27 6.30
N PHE A 14 0.60 3.16 5.56
CA PHE A 14 0.72 1.81 6.09
C PHE A 14 2.14 1.31 5.85
N ILE A 15 2.75 0.70 6.87
CA ILE A 15 4.05 0.04 6.79
C ILE A 15 3.88 -1.35 7.40
N THR A 16 4.34 -2.36 6.68
CA THR A 16 4.46 -3.74 7.15
C THR A 16 5.91 -4.03 7.53
N ASP A 17 6.10 -4.97 8.45
CA ASP A 17 7.42 -5.43 8.88
C ASP A 17 7.76 -6.74 8.15
N ASP A 18 8.98 -6.88 7.66
CA ASP A 18 9.50 -8.06 6.95
C ASP A 18 8.67 -8.58 5.74
N GLU A 19 7.88 -7.71 5.10
CA GLU A 19 7.05 -8.12 3.95
C GLU A 19 7.84 -8.15 2.64
N SER A 20 7.89 -9.32 2.01
CA SER A 20 8.38 -9.50 0.64
C SER A 20 7.25 -9.24 -0.38
N PRO A 21 7.51 -9.28 -1.71
CA PRO A 21 6.46 -9.21 -2.74
C PRO A 21 5.58 -10.47 -2.81
N THR A 22 5.08 -10.94 -1.66
CA THR A 22 4.32 -12.17 -1.43
C THR A 22 2.81 -11.92 -1.35
N LEU A 23 2.34 -10.84 -1.97
CA LEU A 23 0.92 -10.44 -1.99
C LEU A 23 0.29 -10.85 -3.32
N GLY A 24 -1.03 -11.02 -3.34
CA GLY A 24 -1.79 -11.39 -4.54
C GLY A 24 -1.55 -10.42 -5.71
N CYS A 25 -1.49 -9.12 -5.45
CA CYS A 25 -1.18 -8.10 -6.46
C CYS A 25 0.21 -8.20 -7.08
N TYR A 26 1.15 -8.90 -6.44
CA TYR A 26 2.47 -9.23 -7.02
C TYR A 26 2.49 -10.58 -7.75
N GLY A 27 1.36 -11.30 -7.79
CA GLY A 27 1.22 -12.58 -8.49
C GLY A 27 1.46 -13.81 -7.63
N ASP A 28 1.46 -13.68 -6.29
CA ASP A 28 1.51 -14.85 -5.40
C ASP A 28 0.25 -15.71 -5.58
N PRO A 29 0.36 -17.01 -5.91
CA PRO A 29 -0.78 -17.87 -6.20
C PRO A 29 -1.52 -18.38 -4.95
N VAL A 30 -0.99 -18.15 -3.75
CA VAL A 30 -1.52 -18.65 -2.48
C VAL A 30 -2.00 -17.52 -1.58
N ALA A 31 -1.40 -16.33 -1.67
CA ALA A 31 -1.75 -15.19 -0.84
C ALA A 31 -3.23 -14.79 -1.00
N VAL A 32 -3.90 -14.57 0.14
CA VAL A 32 -5.29 -14.08 0.19
C VAL A 32 -5.28 -12.68 0.79
N THR A 33 -5.08 -11.66 -0.06
CA THR A 33 -4.86 -10.27 0.35
C THR A 33 -5.84 -9.28 -0.32
N PRO A 34 -7.16 -9.55 -0.30
CA PRO A 34 -8.12 -8.87 -1.18
C PRO A 34 -8.19 -7.33 -0.97
N ALA A 35 -7.93 -6.84 0.25
CA ALA A 35 -7.92 -5.41 0.51
C ALA A 35 -6.68 -4.70 -0.08
N ILE A 36 -5.51 -5.34 0.00
CA ILE A 36 -4.28 -4.80 -0.58
C ILE A 36 -4.32 -4.94 -2.10
N ASP A 37 -4.88 -6.03 -2.61
CA ASP A 37 -5.07 -6.26 -4.05
C ASP A 37 -6.00 -5.22 -4.66
N ALA A 38 -7.11 -4.90 -3.98
CA ALA A 38 -8.02 -3.84 -4.40
C ALA A 38 -7.34 -2.45 -4.38
N LEU A 39 -6.53 -2.16 -3.36
CA LEU A 39 -5.77 -0.91 -3.29
C LEU A 39 -4.75 -0.79 -4.43
N ALA A 40 -4.07 -1.88 -4.78
CA ALA A 40 -3.15 -1.91 -5.91
C ALA A 40 -3.86 -1.70 -7.26
N ALA A 41 -5.07 -2.26 -7.42
CA ALA A 41 -5.88 -2.10 -8.64
C ALA A 41 -6.48 -0.69 -8.81
N ASP A 42 -6.84 -0.02 -7.72
CA ASP A 42 -7.34 1.36 -7.72
C ASP A 42 -6.21 2.41 -7.78
N GLY A 43 -4.97 1.97 -7.56
CA GLY A 43 -3.79 2.82 -7.42
C GLY A 43 -2.68 2.53 -8.43
N THR A 44 -1.45 2.70 -7.97
CA THR A 44 -0.24 2.39 -8.73
C THR A 44 0.60 1.39 -7.96
N LEU A 45 0.84 0.23 -8.56
CA LEU A 45 1.73 -0.80 -8.04
C LEU A 45 3.15 -0.60 -8.59
N PHE A 46 4.13 -0.42 -7.71
CA PHE A 46 5.54 -0.36 -8.09
C PHE A 46 6.14 -1.77 -8.09
N THR A 47 6.48 -2.30 -9.26
CA THR A 47 7.06 -3.65 -9.39
C THR A 47 8.56 -3.71 -9.09
N HIS A 48 9.21 -2.55 -8.93
CA HIS A 48 10.64 -2.41 -8.68
C HIS A 48 10.89 -1.38 -7.57
N ALA A 49 10.37 -1.65 -6.37
CA ALA A 49 10.62 -0.84 -5.17
C ALA A 49 11.66 -1.54 -4.28
N PHE A 50 12.73 -0.83 -3.92
CA PHE A 50 13.84 -1.37 -3.13
C PHE A 50 13.99 -0.58 -1.83
N ALA A 51 14.14 -1.30 -0.70
CA ALA A 51 14.58 -0.69 0.54
C ALA A 51 16.04 -0.22 0.42
N THR A 52 16.40 0.84 1.13
CA THR A 52 17.76 1.41 1.09
C THR A 52 18.78 0.58 1.91
N THR A 53 18.29 -0.22 2.85
CA THR A 53 19.06 -1.16 3.68
C THR A 53 18.17 -2.32 4.09
N ALA A 54 18.79 -3.46 4.44
CA ALA A 54 18.15 -4.50 5.23
C ALA A 54 18.10 -4.09 6.70
#